data_AF-A0A1M5ASW3-F1
#
_entry.id   AF-A0A1M5ASW3-F1
#
_cell.length_a   1.000
_cell.length_b   1.000
_cell.length_c   1.000
_cell.angle_alpha   90.00
_cell.angle_beta   90.00
_cell.angle_gamma   90.00
#
_symmetry.space_group_name_H-M   'P 1'
#
loop_
_entity.id
_entity.type
_entity.pdbx_description
1 polymer ?
#
loop_
_entity_poly.entity_id
_entity_poly.type
_entity_poly.pdbx_seq_one_letter_code
_entity_poly.pdbx_strand_id
1 'polypeptide(L)'
;MSKLSVFLKKYKGRVLVNSEDNCVKMILAWLFLLDVNKYIYVTGTVDYDARGIWSRTKRIKMTIDKDLLIVSDDKYRISGIEGITINIFDEIKEQQVLIDELTENIDREIGEAYTCISYYTEEYQKKVSYLPDMYYLNNQLVNADYKSEYVNIIDSIRYTNEQYINGDRDVTIHFFGDSRFYGLYVEDDYTLASIVSKLTKYRCMNYGVHGTSIYDLRLQIKSANIHKNDIVVINNGFIKSSEKYAPSIVDEAVCHEIVEIKEMCDLLQAHLIVCILPDCGDKAVISENEWRFCLYDELQKIGDANSKYYSLDATWEKVRVDLQQKGIICCDIAATLRYYMGREIFIDYIHFGPAGNQLIAAELAGYINEIEHPKTNRIEKIESVKENYEKIICERRGDLNSNFFDNDKFQSFISMLRKNAADKFGKGAVIVMNANPFTKGHLYILEQALKLVDYLFVLVVQESETVIPFEDRLMLVQQNTELLENLIIIPSSEYVVSTVTLPEYFKKEKNQLLSVDASRDIRIFTEFVMPALNVRMRIAGEEPYCRVTREYNRQIKERFEHENLEFVLIERLKADGEFISASRVRKALKDNDLDKIRELVPDATYNYLVNSREMLIERINRLEVGRE
;
A
#
# COMPACT_ATOMS: atom_id res chain seq x y z
N MET A 1 8.52 -47.80 -21.91
CA MET A 1 8.44 -47.27 -23.29
C MET A 1 6.98 -46.90 -23.57
N SER A 2 6.74 -45.91 -24.45
CA SER A 2 5.45 -45.36 -24.92
C SER A 2 4.72 -44.34 -24.04
N LYS A 3 5.19 -43.08 -24.10
CA LYS A 3 4.46 -41.89 -24.63
C LYS A 3 5.26 -40.62 -24.35
N LEU A 4 5.95 -40.54 -23.22
CA LEU A 4 6.93 -39.46 -22.93
C LEU A 4 8.30 -39.65 -23.61
N SER A 5 8.63 -40.88 -24.04
CA SER A 5 9.91 -41.18 -24.71
C SER A 5 10.02 -40.65 -26.14
N VAL A 6 8.91 -40.17 -26.72
CA VAL A 6 8.85 -39.55 -28.05
C VAL A 6 9.01 -38.02 -27.95
N PHE A 7 8.69 -37.42 -26.79
CA PHE A 7 8.61 -35.96 -26.68
C PHE A 7 9.94 -35.27 -26.35
N LEU A 8 10.89 -35.92 -25.64
CA LEU A 8 12.10 -35.21 -25.16
C LEU A 8 13.38 -36.08 -25.09
N LYS A 9 13.65 -36.95 -26.08
CA LYS A 9 14.91 -37.71 -26.10
C LYS A 9 15.66 -37.61 -27.43
N LYS A 10 16.48 -36.55 -27.57
CA LYS A 10 17.95 -36.57 -27.45
C LYS A 10 18.53 -35.31 -28.13
N TYR A 11 19.00 -34.40 -27.29
CA TYR A 11 20.02 -33.38 -27.55
C TYR A 11 21.04 -33.79 -28.65
N LYS A 12 21.00 -33.08 -29.79
CA LYS A 12 22.12 -32.48 -30.55
C LYS A 12 21.58 -31.94 -31.88
N GLY A 13 21.24 -30.64 -31.90
CA GLY A 13 21.08 -29.84 -33.12
C GLY A 13 19.77 -30.01 -33.90
N ARG A 14 18.88 -29.02 -33.71
CA ARG A 14 17.68 -28.63 -34.50
C ARG A 14 16.35 -29.35 -34.23
N VAL A 15 15.33 -28.54 -33.95
CA VAL A 15 13.91 -28.89 -33.81
C VAL A 15 13.19 -28.47 -35.11
N LEU A 16 12.43 -29.38 -35.73
CA LEU A 16 11.45 -29.08 -36.78
C LEU A 16 10.09 -28.97 -36.12
N VAL A 17 9.39 -27.85 -36.34
CA VAL A 17 8.18 -27.51 -35.59
C VAL A 17 7.00 -27.28 -36.52
N ASN A 18 5.86 -27.89 -36.19
CA ASN A 18 4.59 -27.69 -36.88
C ASN A 18 3.99 -26.36 -36.40
N SER A 19 3.87 -25.38 -37.29
CA SER A 19 3.41 -24.02 -36.98
C SER A 19 1.94 -23.92 -36.56
N GLU A 20 1.18 -25.01 -36.64
CA GLU A 20 -0.22 -25.07 -36.21
C GLU A 20 -0.41 -25.71 -34.82
N ASP A 21 0.67 -26.13 -34.17
CA ASP A 21 0.64 -26.75 -32.84
C ASP A 21 0.84 -25.68 -31.74
N ASN A 22 -0.12 -25.57 -30.81
CA ASN A 22 -0.10 -24.54 -29.77
C ASN A 22 1.08 -24.69 -28.80
N CYS A 23 1.48 -25.91 -28.46
CA CYS A 23 2.66 -26.15 -27.61
C CYS A 23 3.95 -25.65 -28.27
N VAL A 24 4.00 -25.68 -29.60
CA VAL A 24 5.14 -25.25 -30.41
C VAL A 24 5.26 -23.73 -30.47
N LYS A 25 4.15 -23.02 -30.66
CA LYS A 25 4.11 -21.55 -30.61
C LYS A 25 4.55 -21.05 -29.23
N MET A 26 4.15 -21.75 -28.17
CA MET A 26 4.49 -21.39 -26.80
C MET A 26 5.96 -21.70 -26.44
N ILE A 27 6.58 -22.74 -27.02
CA ILE A 27 8.04 -22.98 -26.93
C ILE A 27 8.86 -21.90 -27.64
N LEU A 28 8.38 -21.40 -28.79
CA LEU A 28 9.03 -20.32 -29.53
C LEU A 28 8.96 -18.99 -28.76
N ALA A 29 7.84 -18.70 -28.10
CA ALA A 29 7.69 -17.56 -27.17
C ALA A 29 8.65 -17.66 -25.97
N TRP A 30 8.87 -18.86 -25.43
CA TRP A 30 9.81 -19.09 -24.33
C TRP A 30 11.28 -18.90 -24.73
N LEU A 31 11.67 -19.31 -25.94
CA LEU A 31 13.01 -19.05 -26.48
C LEU A 31 13.26 -17.56 -26.77
N PHE A 32 12.20 -16.78 -26.99
CA PHE A 32 12.21 -15.34 -27.25
C PHE A 32 12.42 -14.51 -25.96
N LEU A 33 11.91 -15.00 -24.82
CA LEU A 33 12.02 -14.39 -23.48
C LEU A 33 13.46 -14.38 -22.90
N LEU A 34 14.36 -15.22 -23.41
CA LEU A 34 15.74 -15.37 -22.90
C LEU A 34 16.73 -14.27 -23.36
N ASP A 35 16.24 -13.17 -23.93
CA ASP A 35 16.98 -11.95 -24.34
C ASP A 35 18.30 -12.24 -25.12
N VAL A 36 18.18 -12.96 -26.24
CA VAL A 36 19.33 -13.20 -27.14
C VAL A 36 19.26 -12.27 -28.35
N ASN A 37 19.51 -10.97 -28.12
CA ASN A 37 19.76 -9.90 -29.11
C ASN A 37 18.65 -9.57 -30.15
N LYS A 38 18.66 -8.30 -30.59
CA LYS A 38 17.70 -7.70 -31.55
C LYS A 38 17.61 -8.32 -32.95
N TYR A 39 18.51 -9.23 -33.33
CA TYR A 39 18.46 -9.99 -34.59
C TYR A 39 19.24 -11.31 -34.40
N ILE A 40 18.69 -12.45 -34.84
CA ILE A 40 19.37 -13.75 -34.84
C ILE A 40 19.89 -14.05 -36.26
N TYR A 41 21.21 -14.20 -36.41
CA TYR A 41 21.86 -14.70 -37.62
C TYR A 41 22.38 -16.13 -37.38
N VAL A 42 22.11 -17.06 -38.31
CA VAL A 42 22.46 -18.48 -38.16
C VAL A 42 23.61 -18.86 -39.10
N THR A 43 24.80 -19.18 -38.58
CA THR A 43 25.90 -19.80 -39.35
C THR A 43 26.78 -20.76 -38.51
N GLY A 44 27.34 -21.83 -39.12
CA GLY A 44 28.63 -22.51 -38.77
C GLY A 44 28.67 -23.70 -37.76
N THR A 45 29.71 -24.55 -37.76
CA THR A 45 29.83 -25.90 -37.08
C THR A 45 30.95 -26.02 -36.03
N VAL A 46 30.75 -26.77 -34.92
CA VAL A 46 31.85 -27.35 -34.08
C VAL A 46 31.44 -28.68 -33.37
N ASP A 47 32.40 -29.62 -33.26
CA ASP A 47 32.34 -31.01 -32.74
C ASP A 47 32.28 -31.17 -31.19
N TYR A 48 31.90 -32.37 -30.70
CA TYR A 48 31.58 -32.70 -29.29
C TYR A 48 32.39 -33.88 -28.66
N ASP A 49 32.71 -33.77 -27.35
CA ASP A 49 33.09 -34.84 -26.40
C ASP A 49 31.85 -35.41 -25.66
N ALA A 50 31.91 -36.70 -25.30
CA ALA A 50 30.81 -37.60 -24.95
C ALA A 50 30.52 -37.84 -23.44
N ARG A 51 30.63 -36.85 -22.54
CA ARG A 51 30.33 -37.05 -21.11
C ARG A 51 29.28 -36.10 -20.55
N GLY A 52 28.02 -36.55 -20.56
CA GLY A 52 26.86 -35.82 -20.06
C GLY A 52 26.77 -35.77 -18.54
N ILE A 53 27.11 -34.60 -17.96
CA ILE A 53 26.86 -34.23 -16.57
C ILE A 53 26.39 -32.76 -16.56
N TRP A 54 25.21 -32.47 -16.00
CA TRP A 54 24.81 -31.11 -15.66
C TRP A 54 25.44 -30.74 -14.31
N SER A 55 26.43 -29.85 -14.34
CA SER A 55 26.95 -29.21 -13.14
C SER A 55 26.88 -27.69 -13.31
N ARG A 56 26.26 -27.02 -12.32
CA ARG A 56 26.37 -25.60 -11.96
C ARG A 56 26.36 -24.59 -13.12
N THR A 57 25.27 -23.82 -13.18
CA THR A 57 25.20 -22.50 -13.83
C THR A 57 26.37 -21.63 -13.36
N LYS A 58 27.37 -21.48 -14.22
CA LYS A 58 28.45 -20.50 -14.07
C LYS A 58 28.07 -19.33 -14.97
N ARG A 59 27.87 -18.14 -14.39
CA ARG A 59 27.64 -16.88 -15.11
C ARG A 59 28.63 -16.78 -16.27
N ILE A 60 28.12 -16.77 -17.50
CA ILE A 60 28.92 -16.45 -18.68
C ILE A 60 29.06 -14.93 -18.69
N LYS A 61 30.30 -14.46 -18.65
CA LYS A 61 30.64 -13.04 -18.73
C LYS A 61 30.46 -12.64 -20.19
N MET A 62 29.51 -11.75 -20.47
CA MET A 62 29.30 -11.19 -21.80
C MET A 62 30.57 -10.48 -22.26
N THR A 63 31.20 -11.00 -23.30
CA THR A 63 32.13 -10.23 -24.13
C THR A 63 31.38 -9.75 -25.36
N ILE A 64 31.52 -8.45 -25.63
CA ILE A 64 31.09 -7.77 -26.84
C ILE A 64 31.82 -8.41 -28.02
N ASP A 65 31.20 -9.39 -28.65
CA ASP A 65 31.13 -9.59 -30.10
C ASP A 65 30.45 -10.94 -30.40
N LYS A 66 29.73 -10.95 -31.51
CA LYS A 66 28.76 -11.94 -31.98
C LYS A 66 29.25 -13.39 -31.91
N ASP A 67 28.35 -14.32 -31.60
CA ASP A 67 27.95 -15.45 -32.46
C ASP A 67 27.14 -16.50 -31.66
N LEU A 68 25.90 -16.79 -32.09
CA LEU A 68 25.21 -18.02 -31.69
C LEU A 68 25.12 -18.95 -32.89
N LEU A 69 25.78 -20.10 -32.76
CA LEU A 69 26.09 -21.04 -33.81
C LEU A 69 25.13 -22.24 -33.75
N ILE A 70 24.39 -22.56 -34.82
CA ILE A 70 23.55 -23.77 -34.90
C ILE A 70 23.82 -24.48 -36.23
N VAL A 71 24.63 -25.55 -36.21
CA VAL A 71 24.68 -26.52 -37.32
C VAL A 71 24.28 -27.92 -36.88
N SER A 72 23.42 -28.52 -37.71
CA SER A 72 23.09 -29.94 -37.72
C SER A 72 23.98 -30.69 -38.70
N ASP A 73 24.40 -31.89 -38.29
CA ASP A 73 24.74 -33.09 -39.08
C ASP A 73 24.73 -32.98 -40.63
N ASP A 74 25.75 -33.54 -41.28
CA ASP A 74 25.93 -33.62 -42.75
C ASP A 74 24.77 -34.31 -43.50
N LYS A 75 23.84 -34.94 -42.78
CA LYS A 75 22.63 -35.56 -43.36
C LYS A 75 21.48 -34.60 -43.70
N TYR A 76 21.49 -33.34 -43.25
CA TYR A 76 20.37 -32.40 -43.47
C TYR A 76 20.66 -31.32 -44.51
N ARG A 77 21.34 -31.71 -45.58
CA ARG A 77 21.61 -30.88 -46.76
C ARG A 77 20.45 -30.95 -47.76
N ILE A 78 19.20 -30.75 -47.32
CA ILE A 78 18.05 -30.66 -48.22
C ILE A 78 17.13 -29.55 -47.73
N SER A 79 16.69 -28.71 -48.69
CA SER A 79 15.82 -27.52 -48.59
C SER A 79 16.47 -26.23 -48.06
N GLY A 80 16.80 -25.36 -49.02
CA GLY A 80 17.43 -24.06 -48.83
C GLY A 80 16.48 -23.02 -48.26
N ILE A 81 16.55 -22.83 -46.95
CA ILE A 81 16.02 -21.65 -46.27
C ILE A 81 17.21 -20.77 -45.91
N GLU A 82 17.49 -19.78 -46.76
CA GLU A 82 18.40 -18.67 -46.47
C GLU A 82 17.57 -17.39 -46.43
N GLY A 83 17.75 -16.58 -45.38
CA GLY A 83 17.27 -15.19 -45.34
C GLY A 83 15.84 -14.95 -44.85
N ILE A 84 15.44 -15.51 -43.70
CA ILE A 84 14.23 -15.06 -42.99
C ILE A 84 14.63 -13.97 -41.98
N THR A 85 14.08 -12.76 -42.16
CA THR A 85 14.18 -11.66 -41.21
C THR A 85 12.84 -11.55 -40.48
N ILE A 86 12.82 -11.85 -39.18
CA ILE A 86 11.61 -11.73 -38.34
C ILE A 86 11.57 -10.30 -37.78
N ASN A 87 10.49 -9.57 -38.05
CA ASN A 87 10.27 -8.25 -37.46
C ASN A 87 9.69 -8.42 -36.05
N ILE A 88 10.51 -8.10 -35.05
CA ILE A 88 10.19 -8.23 -33.62
C ILE A 88 8.89 -7.51 -33.23
N PHE A 89 8.59 -6.37 -33.84
CA PHE A 89 7.37 -5.62 -33.49
C PHE A 89 6.08 -6.24 -34.06
N ASP A 90 6.17 -6.86 -35.23
CA ASP A 90 5.02 -7.55 -35.84
C ASP A 90 4.75 -8.87 -35.10
N GLU A 91 5.82 -9.58 -34.70
CA GLU A 91 5.71 -10.79 -33.88
C GLU A 91 5.15 -10.47 -32.48
N ILE A 92 5.60 -9.40 -31.81
CA ILE A 92 5.01 -8.96 -30.53
C ILE A 92 3.50 -8.71 -30.69
N LYS A 93 3.08 -8.13 -31.80
CA LYS A 93 1.67 -7.82 -32.07
C LYS A 93 0.85 -9.08 -32.35
N GLU A 94 1.41 -10.06 -33.05
CA GLU A 94 0.78 -11.37 -33.26
C GLU A 94 0.71 -12.20 -31.97
N GLN A 95 1.77 -12.16 -31.15
CA GLN A 95 1.78 -12.79 -29.82
C GLN A 95 0.79 -12.13 -28.87
N GLN A 96 0.56 -10.81 -28.98
CA GLN A 96 -0.48 -10.11 -28.21
C GLN A 96 -1.89 -10.61 -28.56
N VAL A 97 -2.17 -10.87 -29.83
CA VAL A 97 -3.45 -11.47 -30.26
C VAL A 97 -3.59 -12.89 -29.71
N LEU A 98 -2.50 -13.68 -29.69
CA LEU A 98 -2.47 -15.00 -29.07
C LEU A 98 -2.66 -14.95 -27.54
N ILE A 99 -2.15 -13.92 -26.85
CA ILE A 99 -2.39 -13.67 -25.43
C ILE A 99 -3.89 -13.44 -25.17
N ASP A 100 -4.53 -12.60 -25.98
CA ASP A 100 -5.96 -12.30 -25.86
C ASP A 100 -6.80 -13.58 -26.08
N GLU A 101 -6.46 -14.39 -27.10
CA GLU A 101 -7.12 -15.68 -27.37
C GLU A 101 -6.85 -16.73 -26.28
N LEU A 102 -5.64 -16.77 -25.70
CA LEU A 102 -5.31 -17.67 -24.59
C LEU A 102 -6.08 -17.30 -23.32
N THR A 103 -6.22 -16.00 -23.04
CA THR A 103 -6.97 -15.48 -21.88
C THR A 103 -8.44 -15.92 -21.94
N GLU A 104 -9.09 -15.77 -23.10
CA GLU A 104 -10.50 -16.18 -23.29
C GLU A 104 -10.74 -17.70 -23.20
N ASN A 105 -9.69 -18.51 -23.41
CA ASN A 105 -9.78 -19.98 -23.32
C ASN A 105 -9.42 -20.50 -21.94
N ILE A 106 -8.48 -19.86 -21.23
CA ILE A 106 -8.15 -20.16 -19.83
C ILE A 106 -9.39 -20.04 -18.95
N ASP A 107 -10.20 -18.98 -19.12
CA ASP A 107 -11.43 -18.77 -18.36
C ASP A 107 -12.47 -19.91 -18.51
N ARG A 108 -12.38 -20.70 -19.58
CA ARG A 108 -13.33 -21.80 -19.89
C ARG A 108 -12.95 -23.15 -19.29
N GLU A 109 -11.72 -23.37 -18.84
CA GLU A 109 -11.18 -24.71 -18.52
C GLU A 109 -10.69 -24.92 -17.07
N ILE A 110 -11.24 -24.20 -16.07
CA ILE A 110 -10.75 -24.20 -14.66
C ILE A 110 -11.40 -25.29 -13.77
N GLY A 111 -12.15 -26.22 -14.36
CA GLY A 111 -13.02 -27.15 -13.62
C GLY A 111 -12.34 -28.10 -12.62
N GLU A 112 -11.05 -28.45 -12.78
CA GLU A 112 -10.39 -29.42 -11.90
C GLU A 112 -9.99 -28.83 -10.53
N ALA A 113 -9.64 -27.54 -10.45
CA ALA A 113 -9.31 -26.85 -9.20
C ALA A 113 -10.51 -26.73 -8.23
N TYR A 114 -11.73 -26.83 -8.78
CA TYR A 114 -13.01 -26.77 -8.07
C TYR A 114 -13.63 -28.16 -7.82
N THR A 115 -12.89 -29.25 -8.01
CA THR A 115 -13.39 -30.63 -7.90
C THR A 115 -14.03 -30.99 -6.57
N CYS A 116 -13.70 -30.30 -5.47
CA CYS A 116 -14.35 -30.51 -4.18
C CYS A 116 -15.70 -29.78 -4.02
N ILE A 117 -16.09 -28.95 -5.00
CA ILE A 117 -17.37 -28.24 -5.03
C ILE A 117 -18.34 -28.96 -5.98
N SER A 118 -19.25 -29.73 -5.39
CA SER A 118 -20.20 -30.57 -6.15
C SER A 118 -21.21 -29.80 -7.03
N TYR A 119 -21.38 -28.50 -6.78
CA TYR A 119 -22.30 -27.60 -7.49
C TYR A 119 -21.58 -26.54 -8.34
N TYR A 120 -20.31 -26.77 -8.69
CA TYR A 120 -19.56 -25.85 -9.53
C TYR A 120 -20.25 -25.57 -10.87
N THR A 121 -20.31 -24.29 -11.25
CA THR A 121 -20.77 -23.79 -12.55
C THR A 121 -19.96 -22.56 -12.94
N GLU A 122 -19.96 -22.17 -14.23
CA GLU A 122 -19.36 -20.90 -14.66
C GLU A 122 -19.99 -19.67 -13.95
N GLU A 123 -21.29 -19.75 -13.63
CA GLU A 123 -21.97 -18.69 -12.87
C GLU A 123 -21.46 -18.60 -11.43
N TYR A 124 -21.24 -19.75 -10.78
CA TYR A 124 -20.62 -19.82 -9.46
C TYR A 124 -19.23 -19.16 -9.48
N GLN A 125 -18.39 -19.51 -10.46
CA GLN A 125 -17.03 -18.94 -10.58
C GLN A 125 -17.08 -17.41 -10.66
N LYS A 126 -17.95 -16.85 -11.50
CA LYS A 126 -18.11 -15.38 -11.62
C LYS A 126 -18.52 -14.72 -10.30
N LYS A 127 -19.34 -15.39 -9.48
CA LYS A 127 -19.79 -14.86 -8.18
C LYS A 127 -18.70 -14.90 -7.11
N VAL A 128 -17.76 -15.86 -7.17
CA VAL A 128 -16.61 -15.93 -6.23
C VAL A 128 -15.39 -15.13 -6.68
N SER A 129 -15.32 -14.73 -7.95
CA SER A 129 -14.27 -13.85 -8.50
C SER A 129 -14.44 -12.37 -8.11
N TYR A 130 -15.43 -12.02 -7.29
CA TYR A 130 -15.66 -10.62 -6.90
C TYR A 130 -14.52 -10.09 -6.02
N LEU A 131 -13.94 -8.97 -6.46
CA LEU A 131 -12.99 -8.17 -5.70
C LEU A 131 -13.72 -6.97 -5.08
N PRO A 132 -13.71 -6.81 -3.75
CA PRO A 132 -14.33 -5.67 -3.10
C PRO A 132 -13.48 -4.41 -3.34
N ASP A 133 -14.16 -3.25 -3.33
CA ASP A 133 -13.45 -1.98 -3.21
C ASP A 133 -12.64 -1.95 -1.91
N MET A 134 -11.50 -1.29 -1.93
CA MET A 134 -10.67 -1.08 -0.74
C MET A 134 -10.62 0.40 -0.40
N TYR A 135 -10.49 0.69 0.88
CA TYR A 135 -10.23 2.04 1.35
C TYR A 135 -9.31 1.98 2.57
N TYR A 136 -8.75 3.14 2.92
CA TYR A 136 -7.94 3.26 4.11
C TYR A 136 -8.82 3.62 5.30
N LEU A 137 -8.83 2.77 6.32
CA LEU A 137 -9.46 3.02 7.62
C LEU A 137 -8.36 3.04 8.67
N ASN A 138 -8.16 4.15 9.37
CA ASN A 138 -7.09 4.30 10.37
C ASN A 138 -5.66 3.95 9.85
N ASN A 139 -5.33 4.39 8.62
CA ASN A 139 -4.07 4.07 7.91
C ASN A 139 -3.87 2.58 7.64
N GLN A 140 -4.95 1.84 7.43
CA GLN A 140 -4.88 0.44 7.05
C GLN A 140 -5.73 0.23 5.83
N LEU A 141 -5.16 -0.45 4.86
CA LEU A 141 -5.91 -0.95 3.74
C LEU A 141 -6.89 -2.01 4.26
N VAL A 142 -8.19 -1.74 4.09
CA VAL A 142 -9.26 -2.64 4.50
C VAL A 142 -10.24 -2.86 3.35
N ASN A 143 -10.96 -3.98 3.39
CA ASN A 143 -12.01 -4.27 2.41
C ASN A 143 -13.28 -3.47 2.73
N ALA A 144 -14.01 -3.06 1.71
CA ALA A 144 -15.39 -2.64 1.85
C ALA A 144 -16.30 -3.80 2.22
N ASP A 145 -17.28 -3.50 3.07
CA ASP A 145 -18.32 -4.46 3.43
C ASP A 145 -19.08 -4.90 2.18
N TYR A 146 -19.30 -6.21 2.10
CA TYR A 146 -19.91 -6.84 0.96
C TYR A 146 -20.68 -8.07 1.40
N LYS A 147 -21.81 -8.34 0.78
CA LYS A 147 -22.65 -9.48 1.12
C LYS A 147 -23.19 -10.15 -0.13
N SER A 148 -22.98 -11.44 -0.24
CA SER A 148 -23.48 -12.27 -1.33
C SER A 148 -23.78 -13.69 -0.87
N GLU A 149 -24.16 -14.56 -1.81
CA GLU A 149 -24.39 -15.98 -1.51
C GLU A 149 -23.10 -16.71 -1.08
N TYR A 150 -21.95 -16.31 -1.64
CA TYR A 150 -20.69 -17.06 -1.50
C TYR A 150 -19.55 -16.27 -0.83
N VAL A 151 -19.56 -14.95 -0.95
CA VAL A 151 -18.51 -14.05 -0.45
C VAL A 151 -19.13 -13.01 0.46
N ASN A 152 -18.69 -12.98 1.72
CA ASN A 152 -19.18 -12.04 2.71
C ASN A 152 -18.03 -11.34 3.45
N ILE A 153 -18.17 -10.03 3.64
CA ILE A 153 -17.23 -9.16 4.33
C ILE A 153 -18.06 -8.31 5.29
N ILE A 154 -17.75 -8.42 6.58
CA ILE A 154 -18.50 -7.79 7.67
C ILE A 154 -17.49 -7.06 8.54
N ASP A 155 -17.70 -5.76 8.77
CA ASP A 155 -16.77 -4.89 9.49
C ASP A 155 -15.35 -4.94 8.89
N SER A 156 -15.27 -4.93 7.56
CA SER A 156 -14.05 -5.09 6.75
C SER A 156 -13.31 -6.43 6.85
N ILE A 157 -13.85 -7.40 7.59
CA ILE A 157 -13.24 -8.71 7.82
C ILE A 157 -13.92 -9.74 6.93
N ARG A 158 -13.12 -10.56 6.22
CA ARG A 158 -13.64 -11.66 5.39
C ARG A 158 -14.32 -12.69 6.30
N TYR A 159 -15.57 -13.02 6.00
CA TYR A 159 -16.36 -13.93 6.82
C TYR A 159 -15.68 -15.31 6.89
N THR A 160 -15.55 -15.82 8.11
CA THR A 160 -15.00 -17.14 8.39
C THR A 160 -16.14 -18.03 8.88
N ASN A 161 -16.44 -19.09 8.12
CA ASN A 161 -17.52 -20.00 8.46
C ASN A 161 -17.14 -20.88 9.66
N GLU A 162 -18.12 -21.21 10.51
CA GLU A 162 -17.98 -22.01 11.72
C GLU A 162 -16.87 -21.51 12.67
N GLN A 163 -17.18 -20.53 13.54
CA GLN A 163 -16.25 -20.10 14.60
C GLN A 163 -16.38 -21.00 15.82
N TYR A 164 -15.35 -21.81 16.06
CA TYR A 164 -15.31 -22.72 17.20
C TYR A 164 -14.66 -22.03 18.41
N ILE A 165 -15.29 -22.14 19.58
CA ILE A 165 -14.67 -21.79 20.87
C ILE A 165 -14.18 -23.11 21.48
N ASN A 166 -12.86 -23.33 21.48
CA ASN A 166 -12.29 -24.57 21.99
C ASN A 166 -12.21 -24.55 23.52
N GLY A 167 -13.28 -25.00 24.19
CA GLY A 167 -13.31 -25.20 25.65
C GLY A 167 -13.04 -23.92 26.47
N ASP A 168 -12.22 -24.02 27.52
CA ASP A 168 -11.84 -22.93 28.43
C ASP A 168 -10.77 -21.97 27.86
N ARG A 169 -10.39 -22.09 26.57
CA ARG A 169 -9.29 -21.32 25.97
C ARG A 169 -9.80 -20.33 24.94
N ASP A 170 -9.67 -19.05 25.27
CA ASP A 170 -9.96 -17.91 24.39
C ASP A 170 -8.74 -17.63 23.49
N VAL A 171 -8.42 -18.55 22.57
CA VAL A 171 -7.35 -18.38 21.56
C VAL A 171 -7.97 -18.10 20.21
N THR A 172 -7.56 -17.01 19.59
CA THR A 172 -7.95 -16.62 18.23
C THR A 172 -6.76 -16.69 17.28
N ILE A 173 -6.99 -17.22 16.08
CA ILE A 173 -6.01 -17.24 14.99
C ILE A 173 -6.35 -16.11 14.02
N HIS A 174 -5.43 -15.17 13.86
CA HIS A 174 -5.60 -13.97 13.04
C HIS A 174 -4.81 -14.12 11.75
N PHE A 175 -5.50 -14.19 10.62
CA PHE A 175 -4.90 -14.29 9.28
C PHE A 175 -4.77 -12.92 8.65
N PHE A 176 -3.54 -12.48 8.38
CA PHE A 176 -3.24 -11.25 7.63
C PHE A 176 -2.51 -11.61 6.34
N GLY A 177 -2.90 -11.03 5.21
CA GLY A 177 -2.23 -11.34 3.95
C GLY A 177 -2.86 -10.63 2.77
N ASP A 178 -2.30 -10.91 1.59
CA ASP A 178 -2.82 -10.42 0.31
C ASP A 178 -4.08 -11.18 -0.16
N SER A 179 -4.37 -11.09 -1.46
CA SER A 179 -5.51 -11.73 -2.12
C SER A 179 -5.59 -13.24 -1.91
N ARG A 180 -4.46 -13.91 -1.64
CA ARG A 180 -4.41 -15.36 -1.36
C ARG A 180 -5.00 -15.68 0.02
N PHE A 181 -4.78 -14.83 1.03
CA PHE A 181 -5.40 -14.98 2.35
C PHE A 181 -6.83 -14.44 2.41
N TYR A 182 -7.11 -13.37 1.65
CA TYR A 182 -8.49 -12.93 1.41
C TYR A 182 -9.35 -14.08 0.87
N GLY A 183 -8.76 -14.98 0.07
CA GLY A 183 -9.45 -16.10 -0.55
C GLY A 183 -10.16 -15.66 -1.82
N LEU A 184 -9.43 -15.01 -2.73
CA LEU A 184 -9.94 -14.71 -4.07
C LEU A 184 -10.28 -16.03 -4.79
N TYR A 185 -11.37 -16.02 -5.56
CA TYR A 185 -11.90 -17.18 -6.30
C TYR A 185 -12.48 -18.32 -5.46
N VAL A 186 -12.64 -18.14 -4.15
CA VAL A 186 -13.29 -19.14 -3.30
C VAL A 186 -14.40 -18.53 -2.46
N GLU A 187 -15.45 -19.32 -2.22
CA GLU A 187 -16.50 -18.97 -1.27
C GLU A 187 -15.97 -19.05 0.17
N ASP A 188 -16.70 -18.46 1.12
CA ASP A 188 -16.29 -18.29 2.51
C ASP A 188 -15.85 -19.62 3.16
N ASP A 189 -16.52 -20.73 2.84
CA ASP A 189 -16.24 -22.07 3.36
C ASP A 189 -14.87 -22.64 2.96
N TYR A 190 -14.32 -22.14 1.85
CA TYR A 190 -13.07 -22.64 1.27
C TYR A 190 -11.93 -21.62 1.35
N THR A 191 -12.08 -20.55 2.13
CA THR A 191 -10.96 -19.70 2.53
C THR A 191 -10.02 -20.46 3.48
N LEU A 192 -8.73 -20.09 3.51
CA LEU A 192 -7.77 -20.71 4.41
C LEU A 192 -8.21 -20.60 5.88
N ALA A 193 -8.71 -19.43 6.29
CA ALA A 193 -9.19 -19.19 7.64
C ALA A 193 -10.35 -20.13 8.03
N SER A 194 -11.34 -20.32 7.15
CA SER A 194 -12.48 -21.22 7.40
C SER A 194 -12.05 -22.67 7.50
N ILE A 195 -11.18 -23.13 6.59
CA ILE A 195 -10.71 -24.51 6.60
C ILE A 195 -9.84 -24.77 7.84
N VAL A 196 -8.95 -23.85 8.21
CA VAL A 196 -8.14 -23.97 9.43
C VAL A 196 -9.01 -23.95 10.67
N SER A 197 -10.02 -23.07 10.75
CA SER A 197 -11.03 -23.06 11.83
C SER A 197 -11.66 -24.44 11.98
N LYS A 198 -12.10 -25.03 10.88
CA LYS A 198 -12.72 -26.36 10.85
C LYS A 198 -11.78 -27.49 11.29
N LEU A 199 -10.52 -27.46 10.86
CA LEU A 199 -9.52 -28.50 11.16
C LEU A 199 -9.00 -28.42 12.59
N THR A 200 -8.74 -27.22 13.09
CA THR A 200 -8.11 -26.98 14.40
C THR A 200 -9.12 -26.78 15.52
N LYS A 201 -10.38 -26.48 15.17
CA LYS A 201 -11.43 -26.08 16.12
C LYS A 201 -11.12 -24.79 16.89
N TYR A 202 -10.28 -23.92 16.33
CA TYR A 202 -10.05 -22.57 16.84
C TYR A 202 -10.94 -21.53 16.16
N ARG A 203 -11.16 -20.42 16.84
CA ARG A 203 -11.70 -19.22 16.21
C ARG A 203 -10.66 -18.67 15.25
N CYS A 204 -11.05 -18.41 14.01
CA CYS A 204 -10.19 -17.75 13.03
C CYS A 204 -10.83 -16.43 12.56
N MET A 205 -9.99 -15.42 12.41
CA MET A 205 -10.33 -14.09 11.91
C MET A 205 -9.55 -13.85 10.61
N ASN A 206 -10.24 -13.54 9.51
CA ASN A 206 -9.61 -13.33 8.21
C ASN A 206 -9.52 -11.84 7.85
N TYR A 207 -8.36 -11.25 8.10
CA TYR A 207 -8.01 -9.87 7.76
C TYR A 207 -7.35 -9.75 6.37
N GLY A 208 -7.44 -10.78 5.52
CA GLY A 208 -6.86 -10.75 4.19
C GLY A 208 -7.45 -9.64 3.32
N VAL A 209 -6.59 -8.85 2.68
CA VAL A 209 -6.98 -7.71 1.82
C VAL A 209 -6.14 -7.79 0.55
N HIS A 210 -6.78 -7.66 -0.63
CA HIS A 210 -6.06 -7.82 -1.89
C HIS A 210 -5.00 -6.72 -2.10
N GLY A 211 -3.87 -7.08 -2.71
CA GLY A 211 -2.78 -6.12 -2.94
C GLY A 211 -2.06 -5.61 -1.68
N THR A 212 -2.28 -6.19 -0.51
CA THR A 212 -1.58 -5.84 0.74
C THR A 212 -0.09 -6.15 0.66
N SER A 213 0.76 -5.16 0.94
CA SER A 213 2.21 -5.33 1.03
C SER A 213 2.64 -5.78 2.43
N ILE A 214 3.90 -6.20 2.59
CA ILE A 214 4.45 -6.58 3.91
C ILE A 214 4.34 -5.46 4.96
N TYR A 215 4.35 -4.19 4.52
CA TYR A 215 4.19 -3.03 5.38
C TYR A 215 2.75 -2.86 5.87
N ASP A 216 1.79 -3.05 4.98
CA ASP A 216 0.36 -2.96 5.29
C ASP A 216 -0.04 -4.00 6.35
N LEU A 217 0.55 -5.21 6.28
CA LEU A 217 0.35 -6.26 7.27
C LEU A 217 0.73 -5.80 8.68
N ARG A 218 1.88 -5.12 8.83
CA ARG A 218 2.32 -4.61 10.13
C ARG A 218 1.35 -3.58 10.69
N LEU A 219 0.80 -2.72 9.84
CA LEU A 219 -0.22 -1.74 10.26
C LEU A 219 -1.50 -2.45 10.68
N GLN A 220 -2.03 -3.38 9.89
CA GLN A 220 -3.25 -4.15 10.19
C GLN A 220 -3.13 -4.93 11.51
N ILE A 221 -1.97 -5.55 11.78
CA ILE A 221 -1.71 -6.26 13.04
C ILE A 221 -1.75 -5.30 14.23
N LYS A 222 -1.32 -4.04 14.04
CA LYS A 222 -1.24 -3.02 15.11
C LYS A 222 -2.60 -2.55 15.62
N SER A 223 -3.65 -2.57 14.78
CA SER A 223 -5.02 -2.24 15.21
C SER A 223 -5.83 -3.45 15.60
N ALA A 224 -5.41 -4.65 15.17
CA ALA A 224 -6.16 -5.85 15.44
C ALA A 224 -6.18 -6.11 16.95
N ASN A 225 -7.33 -6.58 17.42
CA ASN A 225 -7.49 -6.89 18.84
C ASN A 225 -6.88 -8.27 19.14
N ILE A 226 -5.54 -8.31 19.17
CA ILE A 226 -4.73 -9.50 19.42
C ILE A 226 -4.46 -9.60 20.92
N HIS A 227 -4.79 -10.74 21.50
CA HIS A 227 -4.63 -11.01 22.92
C HIS A 227 -3.48 -11.99 23.17
N LYS A 228 -3.16 -12.15 24.46
CA LYS A 228 -2.19 -13.14 24.92
C LYS A 228 -2.57 -14.55 24.45
N ASN A 229 -1.57 -15.30 23.96
CA ASN A 229 -1.66 -16.64 23.39
C ASN A 229 -2.35 -16.73 22.01
N ASP A 230 -2.84 -15.63 21.44
CA ASP A 230 -3.34 -15.64 20.07
C ASP A 230 -2.23 -16.02 19.08
N ILE A 231 -2.64 -16.49 17.91
CA ILE A 231 -1.73 -16.88 16.84
C ILE A 231 -1.93 -15.94 15.67
N VAL A 232 -0.90 -15.19 15.31
CA VAL A 232 -0.86 -14.34 14.12
C VAL A 232 -0.24 -15.15 12.98
N VAL A 233 -0.97 -15.28 11.88
CA VAL A 233 -0.50 -15.92 10.65
C VAL A 233 -0.42 -14.87 9.56
N ILE A 234 0.78 -14.68 8.99
CA ILE A 234 0.99 -13.82 7.83
C ILE A 234 1.40 -14.67 6.62
N ASN A 235 0.99 -14.29 5.41
CA ASN A 235 1.56 -14.92 4.22
C ASN A 235 2.90 -14.27 3.80
N ASN A 236 3.57 -14.86 2.81
CA ASN A 236 4.69 -14.23 2.14
C ASN A 236 4.25 -12.92 1.48
N GLY A 237 4.54 -11.79 2.11
CA GLY A 237 4.30 -10.47 1.54
C GLY A 237 5.36 -10.09 0.49
N PHE A 238 5.04 -9.06 -0.27
CA PHE A 238 5.92 -8.43 -1.25
C PHE A 238 6.13 -6.95 -0.88
N ILE A 239 7.07 -6.30 -1.56
CA ILE A 239 7.30 -4.86 -1.43
C ILE A 239 6.83 -4.14 -2.70
N LYS A 240 5.94 -3.17 -2.55
CA LYS A 240 5.61 -2.22 -3.63
C LYS A 240 6.68 -1.13 -3.69
N SER A 241 7.20 -0.85 -4.88
CA SER A 241 8.29 0.11 -5.06
C SER A 241 8.22 0.81 -6.41
N SER A 242 8.45 2.13 -6.49
CA SER A 242 8.51 2.84 -7.77
C SER A 242 9.78 2.55 -8.57
N GLU A 243 10.77 1.90 -7.95
CA GLU A 243 12.04 1.54 -8.56
C GLU A 243 12.37 0.06 -8.34
N LYS A 244 13.23 -0.50 -9.20
CA LYS A 244 13.75 -1.85 -9.03
C LYS A 244 14.95 -1.84 -8.07
N TYR A 245 15.02 -2.84 -7.20
CA TYR A 245 16.12 -3.01 -6.26
C TYR A 245 16.77 -4.38 -6.42
N ALA A 246 18.03 -4.50 -5.99
CA ALA A 246 18.71 -5.78 -5.97
C ALA A 246 18.00 -6.76 -5.01
N PRO A 247 17.85 -8.05 -5.36
CA PRO A 247 17.16 -9.03 -4.52
C PRO A 247 17.67 -9.08 -3.08
N SER A 248 18.99 -8.92 -2.87
CA SER A 248 19.55 -8.90 -1.51
C SER A 248 19.01 -7.78 -0.62
N ILE A 249 18.65 -6.63 -1.20
CA ILE A 249 18.05 -5.49 -0.48
C ILE A 249 16.58 -5.80 -0.17
N VAL A 250 15.87 -6.42 -1.11
CA VAL A 250 14.48 -6.84 -0.93
C VAL A 250 14.37 -7.91 0.16
N ASP A 251 15.25 -8.92 0.13
CA ASP A 251 15.35 -9.96 1.16
C ASP A 251 15.50 -9.36 2.56
N GLU A 252 16.44 -8.43 2.72
CA GLU A 252 16.76 -7.80 4.01
C GLU A 252 15.59 -6.95 4.52
N ALA A 253 14.92 -6.21 3.62
CA ALA A 253 13.75 -5.41 3.97
C ALA A 253 12.56 -6.27 4.41
N VAL A 254 12.27 -7.37 3.70
CA VAL A 254 11.20 -8.30 4.09
C VAL A 254 11.53 -8.98 5.42
N CYS A 255 12.77 -9.46 5.60
CA CYS A 255 13.23 -10.00 6.88
C CYS A 255 13.00 -9.02 8.03
N HIS A 256 13.34 -7.74 7.84
CA HIS A 256 13.21 -6.74 8.87
C HIS A 256 11.75 -6.49 9.28
N GLU A 257 10.85 -6.26 8.32
CA GLU A 257 9.43 -6.00 8.63
C GLU A 257 8.80 -7.18 9.40
N ILE A 258 9.15 -8.42 9.02
CA ILE A 258 8.68 -9.62 9.72
C ILE A 258 9.24 -9.71 11.14
N VAL A 259 10.49 -9.27 11.36
CA VAL A 259 11.08 -9.20 12.70
C VAL A 259 10.38 -8.15 13.56
N GLU A 260 10.03 -6.98 13.02
CA GLU A 260 9.22 -6.01 13.77
C GLU A 260 7.84 -6.56 14.13
N ILE A 261 7.20 -7.28 13.21
CA ILE A 261 5.93 -7.97 13.48
C ILE A 261 6.12 -9.00 14.60
N LYS A 262 7.24 -9.74 14.61
CA LYS A 262 7.56 -10.69 15.68
C LYS A 262 7.72 -9.99 17.03
N GLU A 263 8.43 -8.86 17.08
CA GLU A 263 8.58 -8.06 18.30
C GLU A 263 7.24 -7.55 18.82
N MET A 264 6.34 -7.11 17.93
CA MET A 264 4.96 -6.72 18.29
C MET A 264 4.18 -7.90 18.88
N CYS A 265 4.24 -9.07 18.26
CA CYS A 265 3.59 -10.28 18.78
C CYS A 265 4.15 -10.67 20.15
N ASP A 266 5.46 -10.59 20.35
CA ASP A 266 6.11 -10.91 21.63
C ASP A 266 5.68 -9.98 22.77
N LEU A 267 5.52 -8.68 22.49
CA LEU A 267 5.00 -7.72 23.46
C LEU A 267 3.57 -8.07 23.90
N LEU A 268 2.76 -8.59 22.98
CA LEU A 268 1.40 -9.06 23.24
C LEU A 268 1.34 -10.47 23.83
N GLN A 269 2.48 -11.17 23.94
CA GLN A 269 2.56 -12.59 24.28
C GLN A 269 1.75 -13.48 23.30
N ALA A 270 1.73 -13.10 22.03
CA ALA A 270 1.12 -13.84 20.92
C ALA A 270 2.20 -14.57 20.10
N HIS A 271 1.79 -15.59 19.35
CA HIS A 271 2.66 -16.36 18.46
C HIS A 271 2.62 -15.82 17.04
N LEU A 272 3.74 -15.88 16.30
CA LEU A 272 3.81 -15.53 14.88
C LEU A 272 4.16 -16.74 14.03
N ILE A 273 3.37 -16.99 12.99
CA ILE A 273 3.65 -17.93 11.90
C ILE A 273 3.75 -17.15 10.58
N VAL A 274 4.82 -17.37 9.83
CA VAL A 274 4.97 -16.91 8.46
C VAL A 274 4.67 -18.07 7.52
N CYS A 275 3.58 -17.98 6.77
CA CYS A 275 3.13 -18.96 5.79
C CYS A 275 3.66 -18.58 4.41
N ILE A 276 4.68 -19.28 3.94
CA ILE A 276 5.29 -19.06 2.63
C ILE A 276 4.45 -19.84 1.61
N LEU A 277 3.57 -19.13 0.90
CA LEU A 277 2.72 -19.66 -0.15
C LEU A 277 3.49 -19.73 -1.48
N PRO A 278 3.37 -20.83 -2.23
CA PRO A 278 4.00 -21.02 -3.53
C PRO A 278 3.25 -20.28 -4.64
N ASP A 279 3.90 -20.16 -5.79
CA ASP A 279 3.25 -19.86 -7.07
C ASP A 279 3.20 -21.10 -7.98
N CYS A 280 2.57 -20.98 -9.16
CA CYS A 280 2.50 -22.08 -10.13
C CYS A 280 3.89 -22.60 -10.54
N GLY A 281 4.89 -21.72 -10.60
CA GLY A 281 6.27 -22.04 -10.99
C GLY A 281 7.00 -22.93 -10.00
N ASP A 282 6.60 -22.92 -8.72
CA ASP A 282 7.19 -23.78 -7.67
C ASP A 282 6.82 -25.26 -7.82
N LYS A 283 5.81 -25.59 -8.62
CA LYS A 283 5.32 -26.96 -8.76
C LYS A 283 6.21 -27.77 -9.70
N ALA A 284 6.72 -28.89 -9.20
CA ALA A 284 7.62 -29.76 -9.97
C ALA A 284 6.96 -30.40 -11.22
N VAL A 285 5.64 -30.59 -11.19
CA VAL A 285 4.84 -31.13 -12.30
C VAL A 285 3.54 -30.34 -12.38
N ILE A 286 3.47 -29.42 -13.34
CA ILE A 286 2.31 -28.57 -13.64
C ILE A 286 1.36 -29.21 -14.66
N SER A 287 0.07 -28.92 -14.54
CA SER A 287 -0.96 -29.24 -15.55
C SER A 287 -0.82 -28.37 -16.79
N GLU A 288 -1.58 -28.66 -17.83
CA GLU A 288 -1.62 -27.83 -19.05
C GLU A 288 -2.13 -26.41 -18.74
N ASN A 289 -3.16 -26.27 -17.90
CA ASN A 289 -3.66 -24.95 -17.48
C ASN A 289 -2.67 -24.20 -16.60
N GLU A 290 -2.06 -24.88 -15.62
CA GLU A 290 -1.01 -24.27 -14.79
C GLU A 290 0.19 -23.81 -15.62
N TRP A 291 0.53 -24.56 -16.68
CA TRP A 291 1.56 -24.15 -17.63
C TRP A 291 1.16 -22.89 -18.41
N ARG A 292 -0.12 -22.77 -18.80
CA ARG A 292 -0.66 -21.55 -19.43
C ARG A 292 -0.60 -20.35 -18.49
N PHE A 293 -0.88 -20.52 -17.20
CA PHE A 293 -0.75 -19.45 -16.20
C PHE A 293 0.69 -18.95 -16.08
N CYS A 294 1.68 -19.86 -16.01
CA CYS A 294 3.10 -19.49 -15.99
C CYS A 294 3.51 -18.72 -17.24
N LEU A 295 3.06 -19.15 -18.42
CA LEU A 295 3.37 -18.45 -19.66
C LEU A 295 2.73 -17.05 -19.69
N TYR A 296 1.48 -16.94 -19.25
CA TYR A 296 0.76 -15.67 -19.21
C TYR A 296 1.46 -14.64 -18.31
N ASP A 297 1.88 -15.05 -17.10
CA ASP A 297 2.61 -14.20 -16.16
C ASP A 297 3.95 -13.70 -16.75
N GLU A 298 4.70 -14.57 -17.43
CA GLU A 298 5.94 -14.18 -18.11
C GLU A 298 5.70 -13.19 -19.27
N LEU A 299 4.60 -13.35 -20.02
CA LEU A 299 4.26 -12.43 -21.11
C LEU A 299 3.80 -11.06 -20.59
N GLN A 300 3.08 -11.02 -19.47
CA GLN A 300 2.69 -9.77 -18.80
C GLN A 300 3.92 -8.93 -18.40
N LYS A 301 4.99 -9.57 -17.89
CA LYS A 301 6.25 -8.88 -17.53
C LYS A 301 6.91 -8.12 -18.69
N ILE A 302 6.64 -8.52 -19.94
CA ILE A 302 7.13 -7.83 -21.15
C ILE A 302 6.26 -6.60 -21.47
N GLY A 303 4.94 -6.70 -21.28
CA GLY A 303 3.96 -5.66 -21.62
C GLY A 303 3.77 -4.58 -20.55
N ASP A 304 4.10 -4.87 -19.29
CA ASP A 304 3.74 -4.04 -18.13
C ASP A 304 4.72 -2.87 -17.86
N ALA A 305 5.14 -2.19 -18.93
CA ALA A 305 5.95 -0.97 -18.85
C ALA A 305 5.15 0.27 -18.37
N ASN A 306 3.86 0.10 -18.06
CA ASN A 306 2.94 1.20 -17.69
C ASN A 306 2.49 1.20 -16.22
N SER A 307 2.84 0.19 -15.42
CA SER A 307 2.61 0.24 -13.97
C SER A 307 3.51 1.30 -13.32
N LYS A 308 2.92 2.15 -12.47
CA LYS A 308 3.65 3.17 -11.69
C LYS A 308 4.58 2.56 -10.62
N TYR A 309 4.39 1.27 -10.29
CA TYR A 309 5.10 0.58 -9.20
C TYR A 309 5.44 -0.88 -9.55
N TYR A 310 6.63 -1.33 -9.17
CA TYR A 310 7.07 -2.72 -9.18
C TYR A 310 6.60 -3.45 -7.92
N SER A 311 6.14 -4.69 -8.09
CA SER A 311 6.09 -5.68 -7.01
C SER A 311 7.47 -6.33 -6.91
N LEU A 312 8.10 -6.25 -5.74
CA LEU A 312 9.41 -6.81 -5.46
C LEU A 312 9.28 -7.97 -4.48
N ASP A 313 9.50 -9.17 -4.98
CA ASP A 313 9.46 -10.40 -4.20
C ASP A 313 10.84 -10.72 -3.61
N ALA A 314 10.82 -11.24 -2.38
CA ALA A 314 12.01 -11.70 -1.69
C ALA A 314 12.39 -13.13 -2.12
N THR A 315 13.67 -13.46 -1.96
CA THR A 315 14.20 -14.81 -2.14
C THR A 315 13.85 -15.67 -0.94
N TRP A 316 12.64 -16.23 -0.92
CA TRP A 316 12.09 -16.93 0.25
C TRP A 316 12.90 -18.13 0.74
N GLU A 317 13.64 -18.83 -0.14
CA GLU A 317 14.57 -19.90 0.26
C GLU A 317 15.63 -19.41 1.27
N LYS A 318 16.10 -18.17 1.08
CA LYS A 318 17.11 -17.53 1.94
C LYS A 318 16.45 -16.84 3.14
N VAL A 319 15.45 -16.01 2.89
CA VAL A 319 14.72 -15.26 3.93
C VAL A 319 14.17 -16.19 5.00
N ARG A 320 13.61 -17.34 4.61
CA ARG A 320 13.10 -18.34 5.56
C ARG A 320 14.17 -18.81 6.54
N VAL A 321 15.39 -19.08 6.05
CA VAL A 321 16.50 -19.54 6.91
C VAL A 321 16.88 -18.45 7.91
N ASP A 322 16.94 -17.20 7.48
CA ASP A 322 17.27 -16.06 8.33
C ASP A 322 16.19 -15.82 9.40
N LEU A 323 14.91 -15.95 9.04
CA LEU A 323 13.77 -15.84 9.97
C LEU A 323 13.75 -16.99 10.99
N GLN A 324 13.98 -18.22 10.56
CA GLN A 324 14.04 -19.39 11.45
C GLN A 324 15.17 -19.28 12.47
N GLN A 325 16.33 -18.75 12.08
CA GLN A 325 17.44 -18.47 13.01
C GLN A 325 17.06 -17.44 14.08
N LYS A 326 16.10 -16.56 13.79
CA LYS A 326 15.53 -15.59 14.73
C LYS A 326 14.37 -16.15 15.56
N GLY A 327 14.11 -17.46 15.48
CA GLY A 327 13.06 -18.13 16.23
C GLY A 327 11.65 -17.89 15.70
N ILE A 328 11.52 -17.45 14.45
CA ILE A 328 10.22 -17.26 13.78
C ILE A 328 9.82 -18.57 13.10
N ILE A 329 8.56 -18.99 13.31
CA ILE A 329 8.03 -20.20 12.69
C ILE A 329 7.69 -19.88 11.24
N CYS A 330 8.36 -20.56 10.30
CA CYS A 330 8.05 -20.46 8.88
C CYS A 330 7.44 -21.78 8.39
N CYS A 331 6.18 -21.72 7.94
CA CYS A 331 5.48 -22.80 7.27
C CYS A 331 5.75 -22.69 5.77
N ASP A 332 6.51 -23.63 5.21
CA ASP A 332 6.93 -23.63 3.81
C ASP A 332 6.09 -24.59 2.99
N ILE A 333 5.04 -24.05 2.37
CA ILE A 333 4.04 -24.81 1.63
C ILE A 333 4.61 -25.34 0.29
N ALA A 334 5.60 -24.64 -0.29
CA ALA A 334 6.19 -25.02 -1.57
C ALA A 334 6.84 -26.43 -1.51
N ALA A 335 7.39 -26.81 -0.35
CA ALA A 335 7.90 -28.15 -0.11
C ALA A 335 6.80 -29.23 -0.21
N THR A 336 5.60 -28.93 0.27
CA THR A 336 4.45 -29.84 0.27
C THR A 336 3.89 -30.05 -1.14
N LEU A 337 3.98 -29.06 -2.03
CA LEU A 337 3.49 -29.17 -3.40
C LEU A 337 4.19 -30.23 -4.26
N ARG A 338 5.43 -30.60 -3.93
CA ARG A 338 6.21 -31.61 -4.69
C ARG A 338 5.51 -32.98 -4.73
N TYR A 339 4.58 -33.23 -3.82
CA TYR A 339 3.81 -34.48 -3.74
C TYR A 339 2.49 -34.45 -4.51
N TYR A 340 2.08 -33.30 -5.07
CA TYR A 340 0.79 -33.10 -5.75
C TYR A 340 0.94 -33.11 -7.28
N MET A 341 1.47 -34.21 -7.81
CA MET A 341 1.76 -34.34 -9.24
C MET A 341 0.48 -34.36 -10.09
N GLY A 342 0.37 -33.41 -11.03
CA GLY A 342 -0.69 -33.40 -12.06
C GLY A 342 -2.10 -33.09 -11.57
N ARG A 343 -2.29 -32.61 -10.33
CA ARG A 343 -3.57 -32.12 -9.82
C ARG A 343 -3.66 -30.62 -9.91
N GLU A 344 -4.71 -30.06 -10.47
CA GLU A 344 -4.91 -28.60 -10.50
C GLU A 344 -5.27 -28.08 -9.12
N ILE A 345 -4.42 -27.19 -8.59
CA ILE A 345 -4.64 -26.53 -7.30
C ILE A 345 -4.66 -25.00 -7.42
N PHE A 346 -4.17 -24.48 -8.55
CA PHE A 346 -4.15 -23.07 -8.89
C PHE A 346 -5.28 -22.73 -9.85
N ILE A 347 -5.77 -21.49 -9.76
CA ILE A 347 -6.79 -20.90 -10.65
C ILE A 347 -6.17 -19.87 -11.60
N ASP A 348 -5.06 -19.26 -11.17
CA ASP A 348 -4.16 -18.44 -12.00
C ASP A 348 -2.72 -18.63 -11.50
N TYR A 349 -1.79 -17.74 -11.88
CA TYR A 349 -0.37 -17.90 -11.52
C TYR A 349 -0.11 -17.99 -10.01
N ILE A 350 -0.91 -17.32 -9.16
CA ILE A 350 -0.63 -17.20 -7.70
C ILE A 350 -1.80 -17.62 -6.79
N HIS A 351 -3.03 -17.68 -7.30
CA HIS A 351 -4.23 -17.93 -6.51
C HIS A 351 -4.64 -19.41 -6.54
N PHE A 352 -5.10 -19.88 -5.38
CA PHE A 352 -5.46 -21.27 -5.17
C PHE A 352 -6.96 -21.48 -5.30
N GLY A 353 -7.34 -22.61 -5.89
CA GLY A 353 -8.70 -23.09 -5.81
C GLY A 353 -9.04 -23.76 -4.48
N PRO A 354 -10.30 -24.15 -4.28
CA PRO A 354 -10.76 -24.84 -3.09
C PRO A 354 -9.90 -26.05 -2.69
N ALA A 355 -9.48 -26.86 -3.67
CA ALA A 355 -8.60 -28.01 -3.42
C ALA A 355 -7.18 -27.59 -2.96
N GLY A 356 -6.66 -26.49 -3.52
CA GLY A 356 -5.39 -25.91 -3.10
C GLY A 356 -5.45 -25.35 -1.68
N ASN A 357 -6.51 -24.61 -1.35
CA ASN A 357 -6.70 -24.10 0.02
C ASN A 357 -6.85 -25.21 1.06
N GLN A 358 -7.52 -26.31 0.73
CA GLN A 358 -7.60 -27.49 1.62
C GLN A 358 -6.23 -28.09 1.92
N LEU A 359 -5.37 -28.18 0.90
CA LEU A 359 -4.00 -28.66 1.05
C LEU A 359 -3.20 -27.76 2.01
N ILE A 360 -3.22 -26.46 1.72
CA ILE A 360 -2.44 -25.46 2.45
C ILE A 360 -2.90 -25.40 3.91
N ALA A 361 -4.22 -25.37 4.13
CA ALA A 361 -4.80 -25.35 5.46
C ALA A 361 -4.46 -26.60 6.28
N ALA A 362 -4.34 -27.78 5.65
CA ALA A 362 -3.95 -29.01 6.33
C ALA A 362 -2.50 -28.96 6.84
N GLU A 363 -1.58 -28.44 6.02
CA GLU A 363 -0.19 -28.23 6.43
C GLU A 363 -0.10 -27.18 7.55
N LEU A 364 -0.74 -26.03 7.37
CA LEU A 364 -0.74 -24.93 8.33
C LEU A 364 -1.36 -25.34 9.69
N ALA A 365 -2.43 -26.14 9.67
CA ALA A 365 -3.03 -26.70 10.88
C ALA A 365 -2.05 -27.59 11.67
N GLY A 366 -1.15 -28.32 10.97
CA GLY A 366 -0.07 -29.07 11.60
C GLY A 366 0.84 -28.17 12.45
N TYR A 367 1.31 -27.06 11.86
CA TYR A 367 2.14 -26.08 12.55
C TYR A 367 1.42 -25.41 13.74
N ILE A 368 0.15 -25.04 13.56
CA ILE A 368 -0.66 -24.44 14.63
C ILE A 368 -0.78 -25.39 15.83
N ASN A 369 -1.04 -26.67 15.59
CA ASN A 369 -1.15 -27.68 16.66
C ASN A 369 0.21 -27.96 17.35
N GLU A 370 1.33 -27.80 16.64
CA GLU A 370 2.67 -27.99 17.22
C GLU A 370 3.08 -26.87 18.20
N ILE A 371 2.58 -25.64 18.01
CA ILE A 371 2.83 -24.51 18.93
C ILE A 371 2.31 -24.82 20.35
N GLU A 372 1.20 -25.53 20.46
CA GLU A 372 0.62 -25.92 21.75
C GLU A 372 1.32 -27.13 22.40
N HIS A 373 2.06 -27.90 21.62
CA HIS A 373 2.77 -29.10 22.07
C HIS A 373 4.26 -29.02 21.70
N PRO A 374 5.00 -28.01 22.19
CA PRO A 374 6.36 -27.76 21.77
C PRO A 374 7.24 -28.94 22.19
N LYS A 375 7.83 -29.62 21.21
CA LYS A 375 8.99 -30.48 21.46
C LYS A 375 10.14 -29.57 21.85
N THR A 376 10.72 -29.80 23.02
CA THR A 376 11.85 -29.04 23.55
C THR A 376 13.01 -29.01 22.55
N ASN A 377 13.31 -27.85 21.95
CA ASN A 377 14.69 -27.38 21.72
C ASN A 377 14.80 -25.93 21.19
N ARG A 378 15.56 -25.15 21.98
CA ARG A 378 16.48 -24.04 21.67
C ARG A 378 15.96 -22.68 21.17
N ILE A 379 16.17 -21.69 22.05
CA ILE A 379 16.37 -20.26 21.78
C ILE A 379 17.87 -19.97 21.90
N GLU A 380 18.44 -19.15 21.02
CA GLU A 380 19.60 -18.29 21.34
C GLU A 380 19.39 -16.89 20.76
N LYS A 381 19.94 -15.89 21.47
CA LYS A 381 19.84 -14.43 21.28
C LYS A 381 21.04 -13.94 20.46
N ILE A 382 20.96 -12.79 19.77
CA ILE A 382 21.99 -11.71 19.69
C ILE A 382 21.56 -10.57 18.73
N GLU A 383 21.87 -9.33 19.13
CA GLU A 383 21.76 -8.05 18.41
C GLU A 383 22.94 -7.81 17.44
N SER A 384 22.70 -7.13 16.31
CA SER A 384 23.53 -6.02 15.78
C SER A 384 23.01 -5.55 14.41
N VAL A 385 23.45 -4.34 14.02
CA VAL A 385 23.29 -3.65 12.72
C VAL A 385 22.14 -2.64 12.67
N LYS A 386 22.38 -1.46 13.26
CA LYS A 386 21.46 -0.30 13.27
C LYS A 386 21.86 0.81 12.29
N GLU A 387 23.11 0.86 11.81
CA GLU A 387 23.66 2.10 11.24
C GLU A 387 23.56 2.23 9.70
N ASN A 388 23.40 1.15 8.94
CA ASN A 388 23.17 1.24 7.48
C ASN A 388 21.67 1.19 7.09
N TYR A 389 20.80 0.88 8.05
CA TYR A 389 19.37 0.61 7.84
C TYR A 389 18.48 1.85 8.03
N GLU A 390 18.90 2.85 8.82
CA GLU A 390 18.16 4.12 8.96
C GLU A 390 17.95 4.83 7.61
N LYS A 391 18.81 4.58 6.62
CA LYS A 391 18.70 5.16 5.28
C LYS A 391 17.61 4.52 4.41
N ILE A 392 17.35 3.22 4.58
CA ILE A 392 16.33 2.47 3.81
C ILE A 392 14.95 2.52 4.51
N ILE A 393 14.89 2.62 5.84
CA ILE A 393 13.65 2.93 6.58
C ILE A 393 13.12 4.32 6.19
N CYS A 394 14.00 5.31 6.11
CA CYS A 394 13.61 6.69 5.77
C CYS A 394 12.90 6.74 4.40
N GLU A 395 13.37 5.95 3.43
CA GLU A 395 12.83 5.96 2.07
C GLU A 395 11.48 5.21 1.90
N ARG A 396 10.99 4.43 2.89
CA ARG A 396 9.86 3.49 2.69
C ARG A 396 8.83 3.37 3.82
N ARG A 397 8.54 4.44 4.57
CA ARG A 397 7.27 4.49 5.34
C ARG A 397 6.11 4.69 4.35
N GLY A 398 5.60 3.59 3.81
CA GLY A 398 4.72 3.51 2.64
C GLY A 398 3.26 3.88 2.84
N ASP A 399 2.87 4.41 4.00
CA ASP A 399 1.65 5.23 4.13
C ASP A 399 1.97 6.64 4.66
N LEU A 400 3.24 7.04 4.53
CA LEU A 400 3.84 8.27 5.05
C LEU A 400 4.74 9.00 4.06
N ASN A 401 4.99 8.48 2.86
CA ASN A 401 5.90 9.11 1.89
C ASN A 401 5.37 9.01 0.45
N SER A 402 4.28 9.72 0.16
CA SER A 402 4.37 10.58 -1.03
C SER A 402 5.59 11.49 -0.84
N ASN A 403 6.29 11.93 -1.89
CA ASN A 403 7.37 12.94 -1.92
C ASN A 403 7.14 14.26 -1.10
N PHE A 404 6.03 14.32 -0.39
CA PHE A 404 5.56 15.32 0.52
C PHE A 404 6.40 15.43 1.82
N PHE A 405 6.74 14.34 2.52
CA PHE A 405 7.40 14.46 3.83
C PHE A 405 8.92 14.30 3.80
N ASP A 406 9.47 13.59 2.81
CA ASP A 406 10.91 13.38 2.68
C ASP A 406 11.50 14.30 1.62
N ASN A 407 11.33 15.61 1.84
CA ASN A 407 11.99 16.64 1.06
C ASN A 407 12.60 17.70 1.99
N ASP A 408 13.61 18.40 1.48
CA ASP A 408 14.31 19.46 2.22
C ASP A 408 13.35 20.51 2.80
N LYS A 409 12.19 20.74 2.15
CA LYS A 409 11.20 21.70 2.64
C LYS A 409 10.49 21.22 3.90
N PHE A 410 10.09 19.94 3.98
CA PHE A 410 9.46 19.40 5.18
C PHE A 410 10.44 19.34 6.35
N GLN A 411 11.67 18.88 6.11
CA GLN A 411 12.71 18.86 7.15
C GLN A 411 13.05 20.27 7.64
N SER A 412 13.15 21.23 6.71
CA SER A 412 13.33 22.65 7.06
C SER A 412 12.15 23.19 7.87
N PHE A 413 10.92 22.85 7.50
CA PHE A 413 9.71 23.23 8.24
C PHE A 413 9.73 22.67 9.68
N ILE A 414 9.98 21.38 9.87
CA ILE A 414 10.06 20.77 11.20
C ILE A 414 11.22 21.34 12.03
N SER A 415 12.37 21.57 11.41
CA SER A 415 13.53 22.20 12.05
C SER A 415 13.21 23.63 12.52
N MET A 416 12.50 24.41 11.69
CA MET A 416 12.01 25.73 12.05
C MET A 416 11.05 25.68 13.24
N LEU A 417 10.12 24.72 13.28
CA LEU A 417 9.22 24.53 14.43
C LEU A 417 10.01 24.25 15.72
N ARG A 418 10.95 23.30 15.68
CA ARG A 418 11.82 22.96 16.82
C ARG A 418 12.63 24.15 17.31
N LYS A 419 13.18 24.95 16.39
CA LYS A 419 13.93 26.17 16.73
C LYS A 419 13.06 27.18 17.47
N ASN A 420 11.80 27.36 17.06
CA ASN A 420 10.87 28.27 17.73
C ASN A 420 10.43 27.75 19.11
N ALA A 421 10.49 26.43 19.34
CA ALA A 421 10.10 25.81 20.60
C ALA A 421 11.25 25.57 21.59
N ALA A 422 12.52 25.70 21.17
CA ALA A 422 13.70 25.30 21.95
C ALA A 422 13.77 25.88 23.37
N ASP A 423 13.30 27.13 23.55
CA ASP A 423 13.38 27.86 24.83
C ASP A 423 12.01 28.03 25.51
N LYS A 424 11.01 27.21 25.14
CA LYS A 424 9.64 27.29 25.68
C LYS A 424 9.39 26.17 26.68
N PHE A 425 9.02 26.56 27.91
CA PHE A 425 8.76 25.67 29.03
C PHE A 425 7.39 25.98 29.63
N GLY A 426 6.68 24.95 30.08
CA GLY A 426 5.33 25.09 30.64
C GLY A 426 4.24 24.52 29.74
N LYS A 427 3.00 24.89 30.03
CA LYS A 427 1.83 24.44 29.27
C LYS A 427 1.71 25.26 27.99
N GLY A 428 2.08 24.67 26.86
CA GLY A 428 1.95 25.28 25.53
C GLY A 428 0.77 24.79 24.72
N ALA A 429 0.28 25.62 23.80
CA ALA A 429 -0.67 25.22 22.76
C ALA A 429 -0.30 25.74 21.37
N VAL A 430 -0.98 25.21 20.36
CA VAL A 430 -0.88 25.66 18.98
C VAL A 430 -2.25 25.98 18.37
N ILE A 431 -2.31 27.05 17.59
CA ILE A 431 -3.44 27.45 16.75
C ILE A 431 -2.99 27.51 15.30
N VAL A 432 -3.84 27.03 14.40
CA VAL A 432 -3.68 27.21 12.95
C VAL A 432 -4.71 28.23 12.48
N MET A 433 -4.28 29.27 11.76
CA MET A 433 -5.19 30.27 11.22
C MET A 433 -4.88 30.68 9.78
N ASN A 434 -5.94 30.82 8.97
CA ASN A 434 -5.82 31.34 7.62
C ASN A 434 -5.79 32.87 7.60
N ALA A 435 -6.56 33.56 8.45
CA ALA A 435 -6.56 35.03 8.55
C ALA A 435 -6.75 35.76 7.20
N ASN A 436 -7.78 35.39 6.44
CA ASN A 436 -8.01 35.90 5.06
C ASN A 436 -9.29 36.76 4.93
N PRO A 437 -9.38 37.97 5.52
CA PRO A 437 -8.36 38.70 6.28
C PRO A 437 -8.34 38.36 7.79
N PHE A 438 -7.36 38.90 8.52
CA PHE A 438 -7.36 38.91 9.99
C PHE A 438 -8.59 39.70 10.49
N THR A 439 -9.18 39.32 11.63
CA THR A 439 -10.45 39.90 12.10
C THR A 439 -10.42 40.04 13.61
N LYS A 440 -11.34 40.83 14.18
CA LYS A 440 -11.50 40.90 15.64
C LYS A 440 -11.85 39.52 16.24
N GLY A 441 -12.49 38.66 15.46
CA GLY A 441 -12.74 37.27 15.85
C GLY A 441 -11.46 36.45 15.99
N HIS A 442 -10.46 36.65 15.11
CA HIS A 442 -9.16 36.00 15.25
C HIS A 442 -8.40 36.51 16.48
N LEU A 443 -8.37 37.83 16.67
CA LEU A 443 -7.75 38.46 17.84
C LEU A 443 -8.36 37.92 19.15
N TYR A 444 -9.69 37.87 19.22
CA TYR A 444 -10.40 37.33 20.38
C TYR A 444 -10.02 35.89 20.70
N ILE A 445 -9.93 35.00 19.69
CA ILE A 445 -9.53 33.60 19.90
C ILE A 445 -8.11 33.53 20.49
N LEU A 446 -7.18 34.37 20.00
CA LEU A 446 -5.82 34.44 20.53
C LEU A 446 -5.78 34.92 21.98
N GLU A 447 -6.53 35.97 22.31
CA GLU A 447 -6.64 36.49 23.68
C GLU A 447 -7.24 35.47 24.65
N GLN A 448 -8.26 34.71 24.22
CA GLN A 448 -8.85 33.65 25.05
C GLN A 448 -7.88 32.47 25.20
N ALA A 449 -7.19 32.08 24.13
CA ALA A 449 -6.22 31.00 24.16
C ALA A 449 -5.08 31.28 25.14
N LEU A 450 -4.52 32.49 25.13
CA LEU A 450 -3.45 32.92 26.04
C LEU A 450 -3.83 32.87 27.52
N LYS A 451 -5.12 32.81 27.87
CA LYS A 451 -5.57 32.61 29.27
C LYS A 451 -5.46 31.16 29.73
N LEU A 452 -5.30 30.21 28.80
CA LEU A 452 -5.31 28.76 29.06
C LEU A 452 -3.91 28.14 29.11
N VAL A 453 -2.91 28.87 28.63
CA VAL A 453 -1.54 28.39 28.36
C VAL A 453 -0.48 29.43 28.72
N ASP A 454 0.72 28.96 29.02
CA ASP A 454 1.88 29.81 29.31
C ASP A 454 2.47 30.41 28.04
N TYR A 455 2.37 29.71 26.90
CA TYR A 455 2.79 30.18 25.59
C TYR A 455 1.92 29.59 24.47
N LEU A 456 1.78 30.36 23.38
CA LEU A 456 0.91 30.02 22.27
C LEU A 456 1.65 30.14 20.93
N PHE A 457 1.72 29.04 20.19
CA PHE A 457 2.18 29.05 18.80
C PHE A 457 1.02 29.33 17.85
N VAL A 458 1.24 30.23 16.90
CA VAL A 458 0.28 30.59 15.86
C VAL A 458 0.87 30.25 14.50
N LEU A 459 0.38 29.19 13.88
CA LEU A 459 0.74 28.80 12.51
C LEU A 459 -0.16 29.54 11.51
N VAL A 460 0.42 30.45 10.73
CA VAL A 460 -0.30 31.21 9.70
C VAL A 460 -0.26 30.43 8.39
N VAL A 461 -1.43 30.02 7.88
CA VAL A 461 -1.56 29.14 6.68
C VAL A 461 -0.87 29.77 5.47
N GLN A 462 0.12 29.09 4.90
CA GLN A 462 0.87 29.55 3.73
C GLN A 462 0.21 29.04 2.45
N GLU A 463 -0.76 29.80 1.93
CA GLU A 463 -1.49 29.43 0.71
C GLU A 463 -1.66 30.58 -0.28
N SER A 464 -1.48 30.27 -1.57
CA SER A 464 -1.44 31.24 -2.68
C SER A 464 -2.83 31.63 -3.18
N GLU A 465 -3.78 30.69 -3.20
CA GLU A 465 -5.17 30.88 -3.68
C GLU A 465 -6.08 31.48 -2.60
N THR A 466 -5.67 32.61 -2.04
CA THR A 466 -6.42 33.37 -1.03
C THR A 466 -6.64 34.81 -1.49
N VAL A 467 -7.65 35.50 -0.94
CA VAL A 467 -8.01 36.87 -1.34
C VAL A 467 -6.95 37.86 -0.88
N ILE A 468 -6.50 37.74 0.36
CA ILE A 468 -5.38 38.48 0.92
C ILE A 468 -4.09 37.67 0.71
N PRO A 469 -3.03 38.20 0.07
CA PRO A 469 -1.77 37.51 -0.13
C PRO A 469 -1.15 37.01 1.19
N PHE A 470 -0.39 35.92 1.13
CA PHE A 470 0.21 35.32 2.33
C PHE A 470 1.08 36.29 3.13
N GLU A 471 2.00 37.01 2.48
CA GLU A 471 2.89 37.97 3.15
C GLU A 471 2.08 39.06 3.88
N ASP A 472 1.01 39.54 3.24
CA ASP A 472 0.11 40.53 3.83
C ASP A 472 -0.67 39.94 5.02
N ARG A 473 -1.12 38.69 4.93
CA ARG A 473 -1.78 38.00 6.06
C ARG A 473 -0.82 37.83 7.23
N LEU A 474 0.42 37.42 6.98
CA LEU A 474 1.45 37.27 8.01
C LEU A 474 1.75 38.61 8.69
N MET A 475 1.95 39.68 7.91
CA MET A 475 2.14 41.04 8.40
C MET A 475 0.94 41.49 9.25
N LEU A 476 -0.29 41.27 8.77
CA LEU A 476 -1.49 41.66 9.49
C LEU A 476 -1.65 40.89 10.80
N VAL A 477 -1.31 39.61 10.85
CA VAL A 477 -1.31 38.85 12.11
C VAL A 477 -0.31 39.50 13.07
N GLN A 478 0.94 39.73 12.63
CA GLN A 478 2.00 40.32 13.45
C GLN A 478 1.65 41.70 14.01
N GLN A 479 1.17 42.62 13.17
CA GLN A 479 0.80 43.98 13.58
C GLN A 479 -0.34 43.99 14.59
N ASN A 480 -1.34 43.12 14.41
CA ASN A 480 -2.51 43.11 15.27
C ASN A 480 -2.29 42.35 16.59
N THR A 481 -1.17 41.64 16.74
CA THR A 481 -0.83 40.89 17.96
C THR A 481 0.47 41.38 18.60
N GLU A 482 1.01 42.52 18.19
CA GLU A 482 2.30 43.04 18.68
C GLU A 482 2.32 43.22 20.21
N LEU A 483 1.17 43.57 20.79
CA LEU A 483 1.00 43.77 22.23
C LEU A 483 0.71 42.48 23.02
N LEU A 484 0.55 41.33 22.35
CA LEU A 484 0.28 40.06 23.01
C LEU A 484 1.60 39.35 23.38
N GLU A 485 1.89 39.31 24.68
CA GLU A 485 3.04 38.57 25.20
C GLU A 485 2.83 37.05 25.08
N ASN A 486 3.94 36.29 25.07
CA ASN A 486 3.96 34.82 25.00
C ASN A 486 3.29 34.20 23.75
N LEU A 487 3.07 35.01 22.72
CA LEU A 487 2.56 34.58 21.42
C LEU A 487 3.72 34.49 20.41
N ILE A 488 3.83 33.34 19.74
CA ILE A 488 4.87 33.07 18.75
C ILE A 488 4.22 32.82 17.39
N ILE A 489 4.42 33.73 16.46
CA ILE A 489 3.89 33.63 15.10
C ILE A 489 4.90 32.89 14.24
N ILE A 490 4.44 31.84 13.58
CA ILE A 490 5.25 31.04 12.69
C ILE A 490 4.53 30.96 11.33
N PRO A 491 5.20 31.29 10.22
CA PRO A 491 4.68 30.96 8.91
C PRO A 491 4.53 29.44 8.82
N SER A 492 3.33 28.96 8.50
CA SER A 492 3.14 27.53 8.28
C SER A 492 3.75 27.11 6.94
N SER A 493 3.46 25.90 6.48
CA SER A 493 3.94 25.39 5.20
C SER A 493 2.79 24.71 4.46
N GLU A 494 3.06 24.20 3.26
CA GLU A 494 2.15 23.35 2.48
C GLU A 494 1.74 22.07 3.23
N TYR A 495 2.35 21.80 4.39
CA TYR A 495 2.10 20.67 5.27
C TYR A 495 1.03 20.89 6.36
N VAL A 496 0.48 22.10 6.49
CA VAL A 496 -0.51 22.42 7.55
C VAL A 496 -1.72 23.15 6.95
N VAL A 497 -2.88 22.47 6.91
CA VAL A 497 -4.18 22.98 6.44
C VAL A 497 -4.03 23.63 5.05
N SER A 498 -3.56 22.84 4.10
CA SER A 498 -3.27 23.24 2.71
C SER A 498 -4.17 22.52 1.70
N THR A 499 -4.18 22.99 0.46
CA THR A 499 -4.80 22.33 -0.69
C THR A 499 -4.24 20.94 -0.98
N VAL A 500 -3.06 20.60 -0.43
CA VAL A 500 -2.40 19.30 -0.60
C VAL A 500 -2.77 18.32 0.54
N THR A 501 -3.01 18.84 1.74
CA THR A 501 -3.30 18.04 2.94
C THR A 501 -4.77 17.97 3.28
N LEU A 502 -5.53 18.98 2.87
CA LEU A 502 -6.97 19.11 3.06
C LEU A 502 -7.62 19.90 1.89
N PRO A 503 -7.62 19.34 0.65
CA PRO A 503 -8.16 20.00 -0.54
C PRO A 503 -9.61 20.51 -0.36
N GLU A 504 -10.42 19.78 0.39
CA GLU A 504 -11.84 20.05 0.66
C GLU A 504 -12.05 21.36 1.42
N TYR A 505 -11.08 21.80 2.23
CA TYR A 505 -11.16 23.05 3.00
C TYR A 505 -11.21 24.30 2.10
N PHE A 506 -10.59 24.21 0.91
CA PHE A 506 -10.51 25.30 -0.06
C PHE A 506 -11.59 25.21 -1.15
N LYS A 507 -12.19 24.04 -1.36
CA LYS A 507 -13.31 23.80 -2.30
C LYS A 507 -14.67 24.14 -1.69
N LYS A 508 -14.84 25.39 -1.26
CA LYS A 508 -16.16 25.88 -0.80
C LYS A 508 -17.00 26.26 -2.02
N GLU A 509 -17.79 25.32 -2.57
CA GLU A 509 -19.22 25.54 -2.96
C GLU A 509 -19.92 24.50 -3.87
N LYS A 510 -19.31 23.42 -4.39
CA LYS A 510 -20.01 22.57 -5.40
C LYS A 510 -20.33 21.10 -5.10
N ASN A 511 -20.07 20.53 -3.93
CA ASN A 511 -20.55 19.16 -3.62
C ASN A 511 -20.96 18.97 -2.16
N GLN A 512 -22.27 18.91 -1.90
CA GLN A 512 -22.85 18.69 -0.57
C GLN A 512 -22.83 17.21 -0.12
N LEU A 513 -22.24 16.31 -0.93
CA LEU A 513 -22.23 14.85 -0.76
C LEU A 513 -20.83 14.24 -0.49
N LEU A 514 -19.75 15.03 -0.46
CA LEU A 514 -18.40 14.48 -0.20
C LEU A 514 -18.13 14.38 1.31
N SER A 515 -17.73 13.20 1.77
CA SER A 515 -17.09 13.00 3.07
C SER A 515 -15.78 13.79 3.13
N VAL A 516 -15.56 14.57 4.18
CA VAL A 516 -14.28 15.25 4.40
C VAL A 516 -13.35 14.24 5.04
N ASP A 517 -12.21 13.95 4.42
CA ASP A 517 -11.16 13.15 5.04
C ASP A 517 -10.06 14.09 5.55
N ALA A 518 -10.03 14.31 6.87
CA ALA A 518 -9.02 15.13 7.52
C ALA A 518 -7.84 14.30 8.07
N SER A 519 -7.87 12.97 7.91
CA SER A 519 -6.94 12.04 8.57
C SER A 519 -5.48 12.41 8.32
N ARG A 520 -5.16 12.76 7.07
CA ARG A 520 -3.81 13.16 6.66
C ARG A 520 -3.33 14.40 7.40
N ASP A 521 -4.08 15.49 7.37
CA ASP A 521 -3.70 16.74 8.05
C ASP A 521 -3.60 16.56 9.57
N ILE A 522 -4.57 15.85 10.17
CA ILE A 522 -4.57 15.55 11.61
C ILE A 522 -3.31 14.79 11.99
N ARG A 523 -2.92 13.79 11.20
CA ARG A 523 -1.72 13.00 11.45
C ARG A 523 -0.45 13.81 11.36
N ILE A 524 -0.31 14.67 10.35
CA ILE A 524 0.86 15.57 10.26
C ILE A 524 0.96 16.40 11.53
N PHE A 525 -0.20 16.85 12.00
CA PHE A 525 -0.30 17.66 13.19
C PHE A 525 0.11 16.90 14.45
N THR A 526 -0.41 15.69 14.67
CA THR A 526 -0.15 14.91 15.90
C THR A 526 1.21 14.23 15.91
N GLU A 527 1.68 13.69 14.78
CA GLU A 527 2.95 12.96 14.69
C GLU A 527 4.17 13.87 14.51
N PHE A 528 4.02 15.04 13.90
CA PHE A 528 5.16 15.89 13.52
C PHE A 528 5.10 17.30 14.08
N VAL A 529 4.01 18.04 13.87
CA VAL A 529 3.93 19.47 14.23
C VAL A 529 3.90 19.66 15.76
N MET A 530 2.98 18.98 16.45
CA MET A 530 2.84 19.10 17.91
C MET A 530 4.09 18.60 18.66
N PRO A 531 4.71 17.46 18.29
CA PRO A 531 5.98 17.05 18.87
C PRO A 531 7.12 18.03 18.58
N ALA A 532 7.22 18.57 17.37
CA ALA A 532 8.25 19.56 17.03
C ALA A 532 8.11 20.86 17.82
N LEU A 533 6.88 21.26 18.14
CA LEU A 533 6.58 22.42 18.99
C LEU A 533 6.60 22.11 20.49
N ASN A 534 6.78 20.83 20.86
CA ASN A 534 6.68 20.37 22.25
C ASN A 534 5.37 20.83 22.94
N VAL A 535 4.23 20.65 22.27
CA VAL A 535 2.90 20.97 22.80
C VAL A 535 1.98 19.75 22.77
N ARG A 536 1.01 19.70 23.69
CA ARG A 536 -0.03 18.65 23.74
C ARG A 536 -1.45 19.18 23.53
N MET A 537 -1.59 20.50 23.39
CA MET A 537 -2.88 21.16 23.22
C MET A 537 -2.96 21.85 21.85
N ARG A 538 -4.05 21.59 21.13
CA ARG A 538 -4.45 22.36 19.95
C ARG A 538 -5.71 23.14 20.29
N ILE A 539 -5.70 24.43 19.97
CA ILE A 539 -6.86 25.31 20.16
C ILE A 539 -7.43 25.68 18.80
N ALA A 540 -8.75 25.75 18.68
CA ALA A 540 -9.43 26.23 17.49
C ALA A 540 -10.67 27.06 17.86
N GLY A 541 -11.07 27.96 16.97
CA GLY A 541 -12.37 28.62 17.09
C GLY A 541 -13.49 27.70 16.61
N GLU A 542 -14.65 27.76 17.26
CA GLU A 542 -15.86 27.09 16.80
C GLU A 542 -16.25 27.59 15.39
N GLU A 543 -16.73 26.70 14.52
CA GLU A 543 -17.15 27.06 13.16
C GLU A 543 -18.60 26.60 12.88
N PRO A 544 -19.58 27.46 13.20
CA PRO A 544 -20.99 27.12 13.09
C PRO A 544 -21.51 27.22 11.66
N TYR A 545 -20.82 27.89 10.73
CA TYR A 545 -21.34 28.12 9.38
C TYR A 545 -20.73 27.19 8.32
N CYS A 546 -19.51 26.68 8.54
CA CYS A 546 -18.81 25.84 7.57
C CYS A 546 -18.85 24.36 7.98
N ARG A 547 -19.67 23.56 7.28
CA ARG A 547 -19.77 22.10 7.51
C ARG A 547 -18.41 21.39 7.42
N VAL A 548 -17.58 21.75 6.44
CA VAL A 548 -16.25 21.14 6.25
C VAL A 548 -15.35 21.38 7.45
N THR A 549 -15.31 22.61 7.96
CA THR A 549 -14.48 22.94 9.13
C THR A 549 -15.04 22.34 10.41
N ARG A 550 -16.37 22.22 10.54
CA ARG A 550 -17.01 21.53 11.67
C ARG A 550 -16.65 20.04 11.68
N GLU A 551 -16.71 19.40 10.52
CA GLU A 551 -16.35 18.00 10.33
C GLU A 551 -14.85 17.75 10.60
N TYR A 552 -14.00 18.65 10.11
CA TYR A 552 -12.57 18.67 10.42
C TYR A 552 -12.31 18.77 11.94
N ASN A 553 -12.98 19.70 12.64
CA ASN A 553 -12.86 19.84 14.09
C ASN A 553 -13.37 18.60 14.85
N ARG A 554 -14.43 17.94 14.34
CA ARG A 554 -14.94 16.68 14.91
C ARG A 554 -13.89 15.58 14.82
N GLN A 555 -13.28 15.39 13.65
CA GLN A 555 -12.25 14.37 13.43
C GLN A 555 -10.98 14.63 14.26
N ILE A 556 -10.57 15.89 14.43
CA ILE A 556 -9.49 16.24 15.37
C ILE A 556 -9.83 15.79 16.78
N LYS A 557 -11.04 16.14 17.26
CA LYS A 557 -11.45 15.82 18.63
C LYS A 557 -11.43 14.32 18.88
N GLU A 558 -12.03 13.54 17.98
CA GLU A 558 -12.05 12.08 18.06
C GLU A 558 -10.63 11.49 18.08
N ARG A 559 -9.74 11.96 17.21
CA ARG A 559 -8.35 11.49 17.20
C ARG A 559 -7.61 11.83 18.50
N PHE A 560 -7.77 13.04 19.01
CA PHE A 560 -7.03 13.54 20.17
C PHE A 560 -7.46 12.82 21.46
N GLU A 561 -8.74 12.44 21.59
CA GLU A 561 -9.25 11.63 22.70
C GLU A 561 -8.53 10.28 22.83
N HIS A 562 -8.07 9.70 21.72
CA HIS A 562 -7.31 8.43 21.72
C HIS A 562 -5.80 8.59 21.95
N GLU A 563 -5.23 9.81 21.87
CA GLU A 563 -3.77 10.04 21.88
C GLU A 563 -3.25 10.79 23.12
N ASN A 564 -4.07 10.99 24.15
CA ASN A 564 -3.72 11.83 25.31
C ASN A 564 -3.29 13.25 24.90
N LEU A 565 -3.95 13.80 23.87
CA LEU A 565 -3.81 15.16 23.39
C LEU A 565 -5.08 15.95 23.73
N GLU A 566 -4.97 17.26 23.89
CA GLU A 566 -6.08 18.14 24.25
C GLU A 566 -6.53 18.98 23.06
N PHE A 567 -7.81 18.93 22.71
CA PHE A 567 -8.40 19.80 21.69
C PHE A 567 -9.44 20.73 22.33
N VAL A 568 -9.17 22.04 22.30
CA VAL A 568 -10.03 23.05 22.91
C VAL A 568 -10.70 23.90 21.84
N LEU A 569 -12.03 23.97 21.88
CA LEU A 569 -12.84 24.84 21.03
C LEU A 569 -13.24 26.11 21.79
N ILE A 570 -12.89 27.27 21.24
CA ILE A 570 -13.27 28.58 21.76
C ILE A 570 -14.49 29.07 20.99
N GLU A 571 -15.57 29.42 21.71
CA GLU A 571 -16.78 30.01 21.11
C GLU A 571 -16.44 31.30 20.35
N ARG A 572 -17.02 31.49 19.17
CA ARG A 572 -16.72 32.68 18.34
C ARG A 572 -17.34 33.96 18.89
N LEU A 573 -16.60 35.06 18.70
CA LEU A 573 -17.10 36.41 18.97
C LEU A 573 -18.22 36.81 17.99
N LYS A 574 -19.29 37.38 18.53
CA LYS A 574 -20.44 37.91 17.77
C LYS A 574 -20.38 39.44 17.67
N ALA A 575 -20.84 39.97 16.54
CA ALA A 575 -21.16 41.37 16.32
C ALA A 575 -22.55 41.44 15.65
N ASP A 576 -23.46 42.22 16.23
CA ASP A 576 -24.87 42.34 15.83
C ASP A 576 -25.62 41.00 15.76
N GLY A 577 -25.40 40.13 16.74
CA GLY A 577 -26.05 38.82 16.81
C GLY A 577 -25.46 37.75 15.87
N GLU A 578 -24.58 38.12 14.95
CA GLU A 578 -23.90 37.20 14.03
C GLU A 578 -22.42 37.03 14.36
N PHE A 579 -21.86 35.83 14.18
CA PHE A 579 -20.41 35.61 14.38
C PHE A 579 -19.55 36.45 13.42
N ILE A 580 -18.48 37.06 13.94
CA ILE A 580 -17.47 37.75 13.13
C ILE A 580 -16.72 36.71 12.31
N SER A 581 -16.65 36.90 10.99
CA SER A 581 -15.95 35.97 10.09
C SER A 581 -15.29 36.69 8.93
N ALA A 582 -14.20 36.10 8.43
CA ALA A 582 -13.47 36.63 7.29
C ALA A 582 -14.31 36.69 6.01
N SER A 583 -15.28 35.78 5.83
CA SER A 583 -16.20 35.84 4.68
C SER A 583 -17.13 37.06 4.71
N ARG A 584 -17.62 37.45 5.90
CA ARG A 584 -18.42 38.68 6.05
C ARG A 584 -17.61 39.92 5.70
N VAL A 585 -16.33 39.97 6.10
CA VAL A 585 -15.44 41.07 5.73
C VAL A 585 -15.25 41.17 4.22
N ARG A 586 -15.00 40.04 3.54
CA ARG A 586 -14.85 40.03 2.07
C ARG A 586 -16.12 40.45 1.35
N LYS A 587 -17.29 40.06 1.86
CA LYS A 587 -18.58 40.54 1.35
C LYS A 587 -18.72 42.06 1.50
N ALA A 588 -18.49 42.58 2.71
CA ALA A 588 -18.52 44.02 2.96
C ALA A 588 -17.52 44.81 2.09
N LEU A 589 -16.34 44.22 1.81
CA LEU A 589 -15.35 44.81 0.91
C LEU A 589 -15.88 44.98 -0.52
N LYS A 590 -16.59 43.97 -1.05
CA LYS A 590 -17.25 44.03 -2.36
C LYS A 590 -18.38 45.05 -2.38
N ASP A 591 -19.20 45.04 -1.33
CA ASP A 591 -20.36 45.92 -1.17
C ASP A 591 -19.96 47.38 -0.89
N ASN A 592 -18.66 47.65 -0.73
CA ASN A 592 -18.10 48.95 -0.37
C ASN A 592 -18.60 49.49 0.98
N ASP A 593 -18.94 48.60 1.90
CA ASP A 593 -19.45 48.94 3.22
C ASP A 593 -18.29 49.11 4.22
N LEU A 594 -17.66 50.28 4.19
CA LEU A 594 -16.49 50.58 5.01
C LEU A 594 -16.80 50.61 6.51
N ASP A 595 -17.99 51.09 6.89
CA ASP A 595 -18.41 51.11 8.29
C ASP A 595 -18.49 49.68 8.83
N LYS A 596 -19.07 48.76 8.04
CA LYS A 596 -19.14 47.35 8.44
C LYS A 596 -17.78 46.70 8.54
N ILE A 597 -16.84 47.01 7.64
CA ILE A 597 -15.47 46.48 7.73
C ILE A 597 -14.83 46.93 9.04
N ARG A 598 -14.95 48.21 9.41
CA ARG A 598 -14.36 48.78 10.64
C ARG A 598 -14.88 48.10 11.91
N GLU A 599 -16.13 47.64 11.90
CA GLU A 599 -16.71 46.88 13.00
C GLU A 599 -16.08 45.48 13.12
N LEU A 600 -15.78 44.83 12.01
CA LEU A 600 -15.37 43.42 11.96
C LEU A 600 -13.86 43.18 12.11
N VAL A 601 -13.02 44.16 11.76
CA VAL A 601 -11.55 44.00 11.75
C VAL A 601 -10.84 45.04 12.61
N PRO A 602 -9.64 44.73 13.14
CA PRO A 602 -8.81 45.73 13.82
C PRO A 602 -8.31 46.83 12.87
N ASP A 603 -7.82 47.94 13.43
CA ASP A 603 -7.42 49.13 12.67
C ASP A 603 -6.34 48.87 11.61
N ALA A 604 -5.31 48.07 11.93
CA ALA A 604 -4.27 47.76 10.95
C ALA A 604 -4.82 46.97 9.75
N THR A 605 -5.74 46.03 10.00
CA THR A 605 -6.43 45.32 8.92
C THR A 605 -7.36 46.25 8.15
N TYR A 606 -8.11 47.12 8.84
CA TYR A 606 -8.98 48.09 8.19
C TYR A 606 -8.21 48.96 7.20
N ASN A 607 -7.10 49.54 7.65
CA ASN A 607 -6.23 50.40 6.84
C ASN A 607 -5.69 49.65 5.62
N TYR A 608 -5.22 48.42 5.79
CA TYR A 608 -4.77 47.58 4.66
C TYR A 608 -5.90 47.32 3.65
N LEU A 609 -7.08 46.91 4.13
CA LEU A 609 -8.22 46.59 3.24
C LEU A 609 -8.68 47.79 2.42
N VAL A 610 -8.68 48.99 3.01
CA VAL A 610 -9.03 50.24 2.32
C VAL A 610 -7.96 50.62 1.30
N ASN A 611 -6.69 50.60 1.68
CA ASN A 611 -5.59 51.01 0.81
C ASN A 611 -5.35 50.04 -0.36
N SER A 612 -5.66 48.76 -0.19
CA SER A 612 -5.46 47.72 -1.20
C SER A 612 -6.77 47.29 -1.88
N ARG A 613 -7.86 48.04 -1.69
CA ARG A 613 -9.23 47.62 -2.06
C ARG A 613 -9.38 47.18 -3.52
N GLU A 614 -8.87 47.94 -4.47
CA GLU A 614 -9.01 47.64 -5.91
C GLU A 614 -8.39 46.27 -6.24
N MET A 615 -7.14 46.06 -5.83
CA MET A 615 -6.42 44.79 -6.01
C MET A 615 -7.16 43.62 -5.34
N LEU A 616 -7.68 43.82 -4.14
CA LEU A 616 -8.41 42.78 -3.41
C LEU A 616 -9.73 42.41 -4.09
N ILE A 617 -10.47 43.38 -4.62
CA ILE A 617 -11.73 43.12 -5.36
C ILE A 617 -11.45 42.31 -6.62
N GLU A 618 -10.40 42.66 -7.37
CA GLU A 618 -9.99 41.86 -8.53
C GLU A 618 -9.67 40.41 -8.16
N ARG A 619 -8.96 40.19 -7.05
CA ARG A 619 -8.66 38.83 -6.55
C ARG A 619 -9.92 38.09 -6.11
N ILE A 620 -10.87 38.76 -5.44
CA ILE A 620 -12.15 38.13 -5.07
C ILE A 620 -12.90 37.70 -6.33
N ASN A 621 -13.04 38.59 -7.31
CA ASN A 621 -13.75 38.28 -8.55
C ASN A 621 -13.06 37.14 -9.32
N ARG A 622 -11.73 37.13 -9.41
CA ARG A 622 -10.97 36.05 -10.06
C ARG A 622 -11.20 34.69 -9.40
N LEU A 623 -11.16 34.65 -8.07
CA LEU A 623 -11.35 33.41 -7.30
C LEU A 623 -12.78 32.87 -7.35
N GLU A 624 -13.76 33.72 -7.72
CA GLU A 624 -15.14 33.32 -7.97
C GLU A 624 -15.38 32.84 -9.42
N VAL A 625 -14.69 33.43 -10.42
CA VAL A 625 -14.86 33.11 -11.84
C VAL A 625 -14.09 31.84 -12.27
N GLY A 626 -12.96 31.50 -11.64
CA GLY A 626 -12.19 30.27 -11.93
C GLY A 626 -12.85 28.95 -11.50
N ARG A 627 -14.19 28.93 -11.32
CA ARG A 627 -14.99 27.84 -10.73
C ARG A 627 -16.21 27.44 -11.59
N GLU A 628 -16.25 27.86 -12.86
CA GLU A 628 -17.21 27.36 -13.85
C GLU A 628 -16.86 25.96 -14.35
#